data_AF-A0A923JTX4-F1
#
_entry.id   AF-A0A923JTX4-F1
#
_cell.length_a   1.000
_cell.length_b   1.000
_cell.length_c   1.000
_cell.angle_alpha   90.00
_cell.angle_beta   90.00
_cell.angle_gamma   90.00
#
_symmetry.space_group_name_H-M   'P 1'
#
loop_
_entity.id
_entity.type
_entity.pdbx_description
1 polymer ?
#
loop_
_entity_poly.entity_id
_entity_poly.type
_entity_poly.pdbx_seq_one_letter_code
_entity_poly.pdbx_strand_id
1 'polypeptide(L)'
;MMGAKTVGKTGFGYGDGDQPLFRVNAGHDAGRAMEQASAMMACVRRMTLLAATDGEADLGWAAHLLSDMVKAVMDDVELGQAEKAGH
;
A
#
# COMPACT_ATOMS: atom_id res chain seq x y z
N MET A 1 21.43 -15.07 -4.46
CA MET A 1 20.25 -14.58 -5.21
C MET A 1 19.79 -13.28 -4.56
N MET A 2 19.71 -12.16 -5.30
CA MET A 2 19.09 -10.94 -4.76
C MET A 2 17.57 -11.12 -4.78
N GLY A 3 16.93 -11.12 -3.61
CA GLY A 3 15.46 -11.20 -3.46
C GLY A 3 14.73 -10.06 -4.18
N ALA A 4 13.45 -10.26 -4.54
CA ALA A 4 12.59 -9.26 -5.18
C ALA A 4 12.59 -7.95 -4.38
N LYS A 5 12.45 -6.82 -5.09
CA LYS A 5 12.47 -5.49 -4.49
C LYS A 5 11.33 -4.64 -5.02
N THR A 6 10.93 -3.63 -4.25
CA THR A 6 10.07 -2.56 -4.75
C THR A 6 10.76 -1.85 -5.92
N VAL A 7 9.97 -1.43 -6.91
CA VAL A 7 10.44 -0.75 -8.14
C VAL A 7 10.09 0.74 -8.16
N GLY A 8 9.24 1.19 -7.24
CA GLY A 8 8.82 2.58 -7.08
C GLY A 8 8.00 3.12 -8.24
N LYS A 9 7.17 2.29 -8.84
CA LYS A 9 6.34 2.65 -10.01
C LYS A 9 4.90 2.98 -9.63
N THR A 10 4.45 2.55 -8.47
CA THR A 10 3.07 2.74 -7.99
C THR A 10 2.93 3.96 -7.07
N GLY A 11 1.82 4.68 -7.23
CA GLY A 11 1.49 5.87 -6.44
C GLY A 11 0.20 5.72 -5.66
N PHE A 12 -0.01 6.62 -4.70
CA PHE A 12 -1.22 6.71 -3.88
C PHE A 12 -1.46 8.15 -3.40
N GLY A 13 -2.60 8.39 -2.75
CA GLY A 13 -3.01 9.72 -2.29
C GLY A 13 -3.39 10.62 -3.45
N TYR A 14 -4.33 10.15 -4.28
CA TYR A 14 -4.86 10.91 -5.41
C TYR A 14 -5.81 11.99 -4.87
N GLY A 15 -5.63 13.23 -5.32
CA GLY A 15 -6.57 14.33 -5.07
C GLY A 15 -7.57 14.44 -6.22
N ASP A 16 -7.79 15.66 -6.72
CA ASP A 16 -8.73 15.92 -7.82
C ASP A 16 -8.21 15.55 -9.22
N GLY A 17 -7.14 14.75 -9.33
CA GLY A 17 -6.53 14.39 -10.61
C GLY A 17 -5.69 13.12 -10.57
N ASP A 18 -5.18 12.71 -11.74
CA ASP A 18 -4.51 11.41 -11.95
C ASP A 18 -3.06 11.36 -11.44
N GLN A 19 -2.51 12.47 -10.93
CA GLN A 19 -1.16 12.51 -10.39
C GLN A 19 -1.17 12.12 -8.91
N PRO A 20 -0.48 11.03 -8.50
CA PRO A 20 -0.40 10.65 -7.10
C PRO A 20 0.49 11.63 -6.33
N LEU A 21 0.11 11.98 -5.09
CA LEU A 21 0.92 12.80 -4.19
C LEU A 21 2.13 12.02 -3.63
N PHE A 22 1.97 10.71 -3.46
CA PHE A 22 2.99 9.84 -2.88
C PHE A 22 3.27 8.65 -3.80
N ARG A 23 4.46 8.05 -3.63
CA ARG A 23 4.92 6.91 -4.42
C ARG A 23 5.70 5.95 -3.55
N VAL A 24 5.64 4.66 -3.87
CA VAL A 24 6.48 3.66 -3.21
C VAL A 24 7.95 3.96 -3.54
N ASN A 25 8.83 3.88 -2.56
CA ASN A 25 10.27 4.02 -2.81
C ASN A 25 10.83 2.73 -3.42
N ALA A 26 11.71 2.87 -4.41
CA ALA A 26 12.37 1.73 -5.03
C ALA A 26 13.49 1.14 -4.16
N GLY A 27 13.80 -0.13 -4.36
CA GLY A 27 14.99 -0.78 -3.80
C GLY A 27 14.82 -1.41 -2.41
N HIS A 28 13.63 -1.37 -1.82
CA HIS A 28 13.32 -2.05 -0.57
C HIS A 28 13.07 -3.55 -0.81
N ASP A 29 13.39 -4.38 0.18
CA ASP A 29 13.10 -5.81 0.13
C ASP A 29 11.59 -6.07 0.04
N ALA A 30 11.17 -6.90 -0.93
CA ALA A 30 9.76 -7.19 -1.18
C ALA A 30 9.08 -7.91 0.00
N GLY A 31 9.79 -8.81 0.68
CA GLY A 31 9.24 -9.52 1.84
C GLY A 31 8.90 -8.55 2.96
N ARG A 32 9.84 -7.68 3.31
CA ARG A 32 9.60 -6.62 4.32
C ARG A 32 8.50 -5.64 3.91
N ALA A 33 8.43 -5.27 2.64
CA ALA A 33 7.36 -4.41 2.13
C ALA A 33 5.98 -5.07 2.31
N MET A 34 5.86 -6.37 2.00
CA MET A 34 4.62 -7.14 2.18
C MET A 34 4.26 -7.37 3.65
N GLU A 35 5.25 -7.60 4.53
CA GLU A 35 5.04 -7.64 5.98
C GLU A 35 4.46 -6.33 6.50
N GLN A 36 5.03 -5.19 6.07
CA GLN A 36 4.53 -3.87 6.44
C GLN A 36 3.12 -3.62 5.90
N ALA A 37 2.85 -3.99 4.64
CA ALA A 37 1.51 -3.92 4.05
C ALA A 37 0.49 -4.74 4.84
N SER A 38 0.86 -5.93 5.29
CA SER A 38 0.01 -6.80 6.12
C SER A 38 -0.33 -6.18 7.48
N ALA A 39 0.66 -5.55 8.12
CA ALA A 39 0.48 -4.81 9.37
C ALA A 39 -0.43 -3.60 9.19
N MET A 40 -0.21 -2.80 8.14
CA MET A 40 -1.08 -1.67 7.80
C MET A 40 -2.52 -2.11 7.52
N MET A 41 -2.71 -3.23 6.82
CA MET A 41 -4.05 -3.78 6.56
C MET A 41 -4.75 -4.26 7.84
N ALA A 42 -4.01 -4.69 8.86
CA ALA A 42 -4.59 -4.97 10.18
C ALA A 42 -5.14 -3.70 10.84
N CYS A 43 -4.44 -2.58 10.72
CA CYS A 43 -4.93 -1.27 11.16
C CYS A 43 -6.17 -0.84 10.38
N VAL A 44 -6.16 -0.97 9.05
CA VAL A 44 -7.33 -0.69 8.18
C VAL A 44 -8.56 -1.44 8.68
N ARG A 45 -8.46 -2.76 8.86
CA ARG A 45 -9.59 -3.60 9.34
C ARG A 45 -10.14 -3.11 10.68
N ARG A 46 -9.26 -2.74 11.62
CA ARG A 46 -9.67 -2.23 12.93
C ARG A 46 -10.38 -0.88 12.82
N MET A 47 -9.82 0.05 12.05
CA MET A 47 -10.42 1.37 11.85
C MET A 47 -11.77 1.28 11.13
N THR A 48 -11.89 0.44 10.10
CA THR A 48 -13.16 0.19 9.42
C THR A 48 -14.22 -0.38 10.36
N LEU A 49 -13.84 -1.33 11.22
CA LEU A 49 -14.77 -1.89 12.21
C LEU A 49 -15.27 -0.81 13.17
N LEU A 50 -14.37 -0.02 13.76
CA LEU A 50 -14.72 1.05 14.69
C LEU A 50 -15.58 2.13 14.03
N ALA A 51 -15.24 2.53 12.81
CA ALA A 51 -16.05 3.49 12.05
C ALA A 51 -17.48 2.99 11.81
N ALA A 52 -17.64 1.69 11.55
CA ALA A 52 -18.93 1.06 11.31
C ALA A 52 -19.77 0.86 12.58
N THR A 53 -19.13 0.54 13.71
CA THR A 53 -19.85 0.26 14.97
C THR A 53 -20.11 1.52 15.80
N ASP A 54 -19.14 2.42 15.84
CA ASP A 54 -19.12 3.53 16.80
C ASP A 54 -19.42 4.88 16.11
N GLY A 55 -19.62 4.87 14.79
CA GLY A 55 -19.96 6.06 13.99
C GLY A 55 -18.79 7.03 13.80
N GLU A 56 -17.55 6.58 14.03
CA GLU A 56 -16.34 7.38 13.88
C GLU A 56 -15.97 7.56 12.40
N ALA A 57 -16.65 8.50 11.72
CA ALA A 57 -16.47 8.76 10.29
C ALA A 57 -15.00 9.06 9.91
N ASP A 58 -14.25 9.74 10.78
CA ASP A 58 -12.83 10.04 10.57
C ASP A 58 -11.97 8.78 10.49
N LEU A 59 -12.29 7.73 11.26
CA LEU A 59 -11.63 6.43 11.15
C LEU A 59 -11.95 5.73 9.83
N GLY A 60 -13.16 5.93 9.29
CA GLY A 60 -13.53 5.44 7.97
C GLY A 60 -12.66 6.07 6.88
N TRP A 61 -12.48 7.40 6.92
CA TRP A 61 -11.59 8.12 6.00
C TRP A 61 -10.13 7.72 6.18
N ALA A 62 -9.64 7.58 7.42
CA ALA A 62 -8.28 7.12 7.69
C ALA A 62 -8.04 5.70 7.14
N ALA A 63 -9.02 4.80 7.31
CA ALA A 63 -8.96 3.45 6.75
C ALA A 63 -8.91 3.46 5.23
N HIS A 64 -9.72 4.31 4.59
CA HIS A 64 -9.71 4.47 3.14
C HIS A 64 -8.35 4.95 2.63
N LEU A 65 -7.82 6.06 3.16
CA LEU A 65 -6.52 6.61 2.77
C LEU A 65 -5.35 5.65 3.02
N LEU A 66 -5.37 4.91 4.13
CA LEU A 66 -4.35 3.91 4.43
C LEU A 66 -4.48 2.68 3.51
N SER A 67 -5.69 2.31 3.08
CA SER A 67 -5.90 1.22 2.13
C SER A 67 -5.25 1.50 0.78
N ASP A 68 -5.31 2.74 0.29
CA ASP A 68 -4.63 3.14 -0.95
C ASP A 68 -3.11 2.96 -0.85
N MET A 69 -2.53 3.32 0.31
CA MET A 69 -1.10 3.11 0.57
C MET A 69 -0.75 1.61 0.60
N VAL A 70 -1.57 0.78 1.26
CA VAL A 70 -1.40 -0.69 1.28
C VAL A 70 -1.42 -1.25 -0.14
N LYS A 71 -2.41 -0.85 -0.94
CA LYS A 71 -2.57 -1.30 -2.32
C LYS A 71 -1.36 -0.92 -3.16
N ALA A 72 -0.88 0.33 -3.07
CA ALA A 72 0.30 0.76 -3.82
C ALA A 72 1.53 -0.09 -3.48
N VAL A 73 1.78 -0.39 -2.19
CA VAL A 73 2.89 -1.27 -1.79
C VAL A 73 2.76 -2.66 -2.39
N MET A 74 1.57 -3.27 -2.35
CA MET A 74 1.33 -4.61 -2.90
C MET A 74 1.54 -4.63 -4.42
N ASP A 75 0.93 -3.67 -5.13
CA ASP A 75 1.04 -3.55 -6.58
C ASP A 75 2.51 -3.31 -7.01
N ASP A 76 3.30 -2.54 -6.23
CA ASP A 76 4.72 -2.29 -6.52
C ASP A 76 5.59 -3.53 -6.39
N VAL A 77 5.32 -4.34 -5.35
CA VAL A 77 6.02 -5.59 -5.13
C VAL A 77 5.69 -6.58 -6.25
N GLU A 78 4.42 -6.68 -6.65
CA GLU A 78 4.00 -7.53 -7.77
C GLU A 78 4.70 -7.11 -9.07
N LEU A 79 4.77 -5.81 -9.35
CA LEU A 79 5.52 -5.27 -10.48
C LEU A 79 7.00 -5.66 -10.42
N GLY A 80 7.64 -5.51 -9.25
CA GLY A 80 9.04 -5.89 -9.06
C GLY A 80 9.31 -7.38 -9.18
N GLN A 81 8.33 -8.23 -8.87
CA GLN A 81 8.41 -9.67 -9.12
C GLN A 81 8.27 -10.00 -10.61
N ALA A 82 7.33 -9.37 -11.30
CA ALA A 82 7.11 -9.57 -12.73
C ALA A 82 8.33 -9.13 -13.57
N GLU A 83 8.95 -7.99 -13.25
CA GLU A 83 10.15 -7.49 -13.94
C GLU A 83 11.36 -8.42 -13.79
N LYS A 84 11.44 -9.15 -12.68
CA LYS A 84 12.46 -10.17 -12.47
C LYS A 84 12.19 -11.47 -13.20
N ALA A 85 10.93 -11.85 -13.38
CA ALA A 85 10.57 -13.08 -14.07
C ALA A 85 10.73 -12.97 -15.60
N GLY A 86 10.74 -11.74 -16.14
CA GLY A 86 10.98 -11.47 -17.56
C GLY A 86 12.46 -11.28 -17.96
N HIS A 87 13.40 -11.46 -17.03
CA HIS A 87 14.86 -11.47 -17.25
C HIS A 87 15.43 -12.87 -16.99
#